data_AF-A0A2S2NKR6-F1
#
_entry.id   AF-A0A2S2NKR6-F1
#
_cell.length_a   1.000
_cell.length_b   1.000
_cell.length_c   1.000
_cell.angle_alpha   90.00
_cell.angle_beta   90.00
_cell.angle_gamma   90.00
#
_symmetry.space_group_name_H-M   'P 1'
#
loop_
_entity.id
_entity.type
_entity.pdbx_description
1 polymer ?
#
loop_
_entity_poly.entity_id
_entity_poly.type
_entity_poly.pdbx_seq_one_letter_code
_entity_poly.pdbx_strand_id
1 'polypeptide(L)'
;MLNHLEEPSVIVMDNASYHSQLKDNFPKSNCRKAVVEEWLKNKNIEFSPLERLSELRERVKQLIPMYKRYELDEIALEMGHEVIRLPPYHCQYNPIELIWAKVKGEVAKNNNTFKMADVEKLAHAAMDAVTQEDWAKCVAHAEKIQNQDNEKEILRDVMLEPIIITLRDDDSDWSDEHDDDDDVFDANI
;
A
#
# COMPACT_ATOMS: atom_id res chain seq x y z
N MET A 1 13.83 9.66 10.33
CA MET A 1 12.56 9.38 11.03
C MET A 1 12.63 8.03 11.72
N LEU A 2 12.97 6.94 11.01
CA LEU A 2 13.22 5.62 11.62
C LEU A 2 14.26 5.65 12.76
N ASN A 3 15.35 6.43 12.60
CA ASN A 3 16.38 6.60 13.64
C ASN A 3 15.90 7.24 14.95
N HIS A 4 14.68 7.78 15.00
CA HIS A 4 14.11 8.41 16.19
C HIS A 4 13.12 7.50 16.93
N LEU A 5 12.93 6.26 16.47
CA LEU A 5 12.16 5.26 17.19
C LEU A 5 13.09 4.61 18.23
N GLU A 6 12.75 4.76 19.51
CA GLU A 6 13.60 4.33 20.63
C GLU A 6 13.67 2.80 20.79
N GLU A 7 12.66 2.10 20.28
CA GLU A 7 12.50 0.65 20.42
C GLU A 7 12.07 0.00 19.09
N PRO A 8 12.36 -1.30 18.90
CA PRO A 8 11.69 -2.12 17.87
C PRO A 8 10.18 -1.86 17.87
N SER A 9 9.66 -1.43 16.73
CA SER A 9 8.31 -0.89 16.61
C SER A 9 7.60 -1.51 15.41
N VAL A 10 6.28 -1.63 15.51
CA VAL A 10 5.42 -1.98 14.39
C VAL A 10 4.96 -0.68 13.72
N ILE A 11 5.28 -0.54 12.44
CA ILE A 11 4.93 0.60 11.60
C ILE A 11 3.78 0.18 10.70
N VAL A 12 2.64 0.82 10.85
CA VAL A 12 1.49 0.59 9.97
C VAL A 12 1.60 1.52 8.77
N MET A 13 1.60 0.95 7.57
CA MET A 13 1.69 1.67 6.30
C MET A 13 0.41 1.47 5.48
N ASP A 14 -0.08 2.56 4.86
CA ASP A 14 -1.07 2.47 3.80
C ASP A 14 -0.42 2.04 2.47
N ASN A 15 -1.24 1.76 1.46
CA ASN A 15 -0.78 1.25 0.17
C ASN A 15 -0.57 2.34 -0.89
N ALA A 16 -0.42 3.59 -0.50
CA ALA A 16 -0.17 4.65 -1.46
C ALA A 16 1.10 4.33 -2.28
N SER A 17 1.06 4.64 -3.58
CA SER A 17 2.09 4.23 -4.54
C SER A 17 3.49 4.72 -4.16
N TYR A 18 3.57 5.93 -3.62
CA TYR A 18 4.81 6.56 -3.16
C TYR A 18 5.42 5.91 -1.90
N HIS A 19 4.64 5.14 -1.14
CA HIS A 19 5.12 4.34 -0.01
C HIS A 19 5.50 2.90 -0.41
N SER A 20 5.25 2.53 -1.67
CA SER A 20 5.22 1.13 -2.12
C SER A 20 6.27 0.84 -3.20
N GLN A 21 7.43 1.52 -3.12
CA GLN A 21 8.55 1.27 -4.01
C GLN A 21 9.13 -0.13 -3.80
N LEU A 22 9.18 -0.93 -4.87
CA LEU A 22 9.70 -2.29 -4.83
C LEU A 22 11.23 -2.29 -4.71
N LYS A 23 11.77 -3.17 -3.87
CA LYS A 23 13.22 -3.41 -3.76
C LYS A 23 13.82 -3.96 -5.06
N ASP A 24 13.05 -4.81 -5.73
CA ASP A 24 13.40 -5.33 -7.05
C ASP A 24 12.42 -4.80 -8.10
N ASN A 25 12.92 -3.99 -9.02
CA ASN A 25 12.14 -3.56 -10.17
C ASN A 25 12.20 -4.62 -11.27
N PHE A 26 11.09 -5.31 -11.50
CA PHE A 26 10.95 -6.28 -12.60
C PHE A 26 10.50 -5.60 -13.90
N PRO A 27 10.92 -6.10 -15.08
CA PRO A 27 10.43 -5.59 -16.35
C PRO A 27 8.90 -5.72 -16.47
N LYS A 28 8.24 -4.64 -16.90
CA LYS A 28 6.79 -4.62 -17.15
C LYS A 28 6.43 -5.43 -18.41
N SER A 29 5.17 -5.84 -18.51
CA SER A 29 4.63 -6.58 -19.66
C SER A 29 4.72 -5.84 -20.99
N ASN A 30 4.82 -4.51 -20.98
CA ASN A 30 4.99 -3.67 -22.17
C ASN A 30 6.47 -3.38 -22.51
N CYS A 31 7.43 -3.86 -21.71
CA CYS A 31 8.86 -3.64 -21.96
C CYS A 31 9.30 -4.31 -23.27
N ARG A 32 10.17 -3.60 -23.99
CA ARG A 32 10.84 -4.09 -25.21
C ARG A 32 11.82 -5.21 -24.84
N LYS A 33 12.09 -6.10 -25.80
CA LYS A 33 13.03 -7.23 -25.61
C LYS A 33 14.38 -6.81 -25.04
N ALA A 34 14.96 -5.73 -25.55
CA ALA A 34 16.24 -5.21 -25.08
C ALA A 34 16.26 -4.91 -23.56
N VAL A 35 15.16 -4.37 -23.02
CA VAL A 35 15.04 -4.04 -21.59
C VAL A 35 14.98 -5.32 -20.74
N VAL A 36 14.26 -6.34 -21.21
CA VAL A 36 14.18 -7.63 -20.54
C VAL A 36 15.53 -8.34 -20.56
N GLU A 37 16.22 -8.33 -21.69
CA GLU A 37 17.57 -8.89 -21.83
C GLU A 37 18.57 -8.18 -20.92
N GLU A 38 18.56 -6.85 -20.88
CA GLU A 38 19.42 -6.06 -19.98
C GLU A 38 19.16 -6.37 -18.51
N TRP A 39 17.89 -6.49 -18.11
CA TRP A 39 17.53 -6.87 -16.75
C TRP A 39 18.04 -8.26 -16.38
N LEU A 40 17.89 -9.25 -17.26
CA LEU A 40 18.41 -10.60 -17.05
C LEU A 40 19.93 -10.62 -16.93
N LYS A 41 20.65 -9.83 -17.76
CA LYS A 41 22.11 -9.65 -17.63
C LYS A 41 22.48 -9.06 -16.28
N ASN A 42 21.80 -8.00 -15.84
CA ASN A 42 22.08 -7.33 -14.57
C ASN A 42 21.83 -8.23 -13.36
N LYS A 43 20.92 -9.20 -13.48
CA LYS A 43 20.65 -10.24 -12.48
C LYS A 43 21.53 -11.49 -12.64
N ASN A 44 22.51 -11.48 -13.55
CA ASN A 44 23.39 -12.62 -13.85
C ASN A 44 22.65 -13.90 -14.26
N ILE A 45 21.52 -13.76 -14.96
CA ILE A 45 20.73 -14.90 -15.45
C ILE A 45 21.10 -15.16 -16.91
N GLU A 46 21.50 -16.39 -17.21
CA GLU A 46 21.81 -16.81 -18.57
C GLU A 46 20.55 -16.89 -19.44
N PHE A 47 20.65 -16.34 -20.64
CA PHE A 47 19.62 -16.42 -21.68
C PHE A 47 20.29 -16.49 -23.07
N SER A 48 19.58 -17.06 -24.03
CA SER A 48 20.02 -17.19 -25.42
C SER A 48 19.58 -15.97 -26.24
N PRO A 49 20.44 -15.42 -27.12
CA PRO A 49 20.05 -14.35 -28.04
C PRO A 49 18.89 -14.72 -28.97
N LEU A 50 18.68 -16.02 -29.19
CA LEU A 50 17.61 -16.56 -30.05
C LEU A 50 16.27 -16.73 -29.32
N GLU A 51 16.24 -16.62 -27.99
CA GLU A 51 14.99 -16.73 -27.23
C GLU A 51 14.01 -15.62 -27.65
N ARG A 52 12.74 -15.99 -27.77
CA ARG A 52 11.67 -15.02 -28.06
C ARG A 52 11.35 -14.19 -26.82
N LEU A 53 10.77 -13.02 -27.03
CA LEU A 53 10.32 -12.16 -25.93
C LEU A 53 9.36 -12.87 -24.97
N SER A 54 8.50 -13.76 -25.48
CA SER A 54 7.61 -14.58 -24.67
C SER A 54 8.36 -15.52 -23.72
N GLU A 55 9.40 -16.19 -24.20
CA GLU A 55 10.23 -17.11 -23.42
C GLU A 55 11.01 -16.35 -22.32
N LEU A 56 11.58 -15.20 -22.66
CA LEU A 56 12.27 -14.34 -21.70
C LEU A 56 11.31 -13.83 -20.60
N ARG A 57 10.08 -13.46 -20.97
CA ARG A 57 9.05 -13.02 -20.01
C ARG A 57 8.60 -14.12 -19.07
N GLU A 58 8.44 -15.35 -19.58
CA GLU A 58 8.08 -16.49 -18.74
C GLU A 58 9.15 -16.77 -17.68
N ARG A 59 10.44 -16.67 -18.05
CA ARG A 59 11.54 -16.78 -17.08
C ARG A 59 11.50 -15.66 -16.06
N VAL A 60 11.30 -14.42 -16.48
CA VAL A 60 11.13 -13.29 -15.54
C VAL A 60 9.97 -13.55 -14.58
N LYS A 61 8.83 -14.05 -15.08
CA LYS A 61 7.65 -14.36 -14.26
C LYS A 61 7.96 -15.40 -13.18
N GLN A 62 8.73 -16.43 -13.51
CA GLN A 62 9.17 -17.45 -12.55
C GLN A 62 10.12 -16.91 -11.47
N LEU A 63 10.75 -15.76 -11.72
CA LEU A 63 11.66 -15.09 -10.78
C LEU A 63 10.96 -14.01 -9.95
N ILE A 64 9.75 -13.60 -10.32
CA ILE A 64 8.97 -12.67 -9.51
C ILE A 64 8.59 -13.40 -8.21
N PRO A 65 9.01 -12.89 -7.03
CA PRO A 65 8.66 -13.51 -5.78
C PRO A 65 7.14 -13.47 -5.58
N MET A 66 6.61 -14.53 -4.97
CA MET A 66 5.18 -14.61 -4.62
C MET A 66 4.74 -13.43 -3.75
N TYR A 67 5.62 -12.92 -2.90
CA TYR A 67 5.39 -11.76 -2.06
C TYR A 67 6.21 -10.57 -2.52
N LYS A 68 5.56 -9.40 -2.65
CA LYS A 68 6.22 -8.14 -2.97
C LYS A 68 7.16 -7.76 -1.81
N ARG A 69 8.35 -7.28 -2.16
CA ARG A 69 9.32 -6.74 -1.19
C ARG A 69 9.50 -5.26 -1.45
N TYR A 70 9.23 -4.45 -0.44
CA TYR A 70 9.32 -3.01 -0.53
C TYR A 70 10.61 -2.50 0.08
N GLU A 71 11.19 -1.46 -0.54
CA GLU A 71 12.47 -0.90 -0.11
C GLU A 71 12.40 -0.37 1.33
N LEU A 72 11.33 0.35 1.66
CA LEU A 72 11.12 0.91 3.00
C LEU A 72 10.97 -0.19 4.07
N ASP A 73 10.24 -1.26 3.76
CA ASP A 73 9.98 -2.36 4.67
C ASP A 73 11.30 -3.07 5.03
N GLU A 74 12.21 -3.20 4.07
CA GLU A 74 13.53 -3.81 4.27
C GLU A 74 14.45 -2.91 5.10
N ILE A 75 14.44 -1.59 4.86
CA ILE A 75 15.19 -0.64 5.68
C ILE A 75 14.67 -0.64 7.12
N ALA A 76 13.34 -0.65 7.30
CA ALA A 76 12.72 -0.74 8.62
C ALA A 76 13.13 -2.04 9.34
N LEU A 77 13.12 -3.17 8.62
CA LEU A 77 13.52 -4.47 9.16
C LEU A 77 15.01 -4.52 9.54
N GLU A 78 15.90 -3.94 8.74
CA GLU A 78 17.34 -3.82 9.06
C GLU A 78 17.58 -3.02 10.36
N MET A 79 16.67 -2.10 10.68
CA MET A 79 16.68 -1.33 11.93
C MET A 79 15.92 -1.99 13.09
N GLY A 80 15.37 -3.19 12.88
CA GLY A 80 14.62 -3.94 13.89
C GLY A 80 13.15 -3.55 14.02
N HIS A 81 12.58 -2.81 13.06
CA HIS A 81 11.16 -2.48 13.00
C HIS A 81 10.41 -3.44 12.07
N GLU A 82 9.14 -3.67 12.35
CA GLU A 82 8.25 -4.46 11.50
C GLU A 82 7.31 -3.51 10.75
N VAL A 83 7.08 -3.74 9.46
CA VAL A 83 6.09 -2.99 8.69
C VAL A 83 4.88 -3.87 8.41
N ILE A 84 3.70 -3.37 8.79
CA ILE A 84 2.42 -3.99 8.45
C ILE A 84 1.70 -3.07 7.46
N ARG A 85 1.37 -3.60 6.28
CA ARG A 85 0.62 -2.87 5.26
C ARG A 85 -0.87 -3.15 5.40
N LEU A 86 -1.65 -2.10 5.36
CA LEU A 86 -3.10 -2.21 5.34
C LEU A 86 -3.57 -2.88 4.05
N PRO A 87 -4.75 -3.52 4.02
CA PRO A 87 -5.37 -3.95 2.77
C PRO A 87 -5.66 -2.74 1.85
N PRO A 88 -5.56 -2.90 0.50
CA PRO A 88 -5.90 -1.84 -0.45
C PRO A 88 -7.33 -1.33 -0.24
N TYR A 89 -7.55 -0.02 -0.38
CA TYR A 89 -8.85 0.64 -0.21
C TYR A 89 -9.49 0.51 1.18
N HIS A 90 -8.73 0.10 2.21
CA HIS A 90 -9.22 -0.02 3.58
C HIS A 90 -8.63 1.05 4.52
N CYS A 91 -8.73 2.33 4.14
CA CYS A 91 -8.19 3.44 4.93
C CYS A 91 -8.86 3.60 6.31
N GLN A 92 -10.07 3.06 6.51
CA GLN A 92 -10.77 3.04 7.80
C GLN A 92 -10.00 2.29 8.90
N TYR A 93 -9.05 1.44 8.53
CA TYR A 93 -8.17 0.74 9.45
C TYR A 93 -6.97 1.57 9.88
N ASN A 94 -6.75 2.75 9.29
CA ASN A 94 -5.63 3.63 9.60
C ASN A 94 -6.05 4.72 10.61
N PRO A 95 -5.61 4.66 11.88
CA PRO A 95 -6.00 5.65 12.88
C PRO A 95 -5.56 7.09 12.55
N ILE A 96 -4.49 7.25 11.76
CA ILE A 96 -3.99 8.59 11.40
C ILE A 96 -5.00 9.38 10.56
N GLU A 97 -5.85 8.70 9.78
CA GLU A 97 -6.89 9.34 8.98
C GLU A 97 -7.92 10.06 9.87
N LEU A 98 -8.24 9.46 11.02
CA LEU A 98 -9.16 10.04 12.00
C LEU A 98 -8.53 11.22 12.72
N ILE A 99 -7.22 11.15 13.01
CA ILE A 99 -6.46 12.28 13.56
C ILE A 99 -6.42 13.43 12.56
N TRP A 100 -6.15 13.15 11.28
CA TRP A 100 -6.19 14.16 10.23
C TRP A 100 -7.58 14.77 10.05
N ALA A 101 -8.65 13.98 10.16
CA ALA A 101 -10.00 14.51 10.14
C ALA A 101 -10.24 15.51 11.29
N LYS A 102 -9.76 15.19 12.50
CA LYS A 102 -9.81 16.11 13.65
C LYS A 102 -9.03 17.39 13.39
N VAL A 103 -7.77 17.28 12.96
CA VAL A 103 -6.89 18.43 12.67
C VAL A 103 -7.50 19.33 11.58
N LYS A 104 -7.94 18.73 10.46
CA LYS A 104 -8.61 19.47 9.37
C LYS A 104 -9.88 20.17 9.85
N GLY A 105 -10.66 19.51 10.70
CA GLY A 105 -11.85 20.10 11.30
C GLY A 105 -11.55 21.33 12.14
N GLU A 106 -10.49 21.30 12.97
CA GLU A 106 -10.08 22.46 13.77
C GLU A 106 -9.53 23.60 12.91
N VAL A 107 -8.75 23.29 11.87
CA VAL A 107 -8.29 24.31 10.92
C VAL A 107 -9.48 24.95 10.21
N ALA A 108 -10.42 24.16 9.70
CA ALA A 108 -11.59 24.66 8.98
C ALA A 108 -12.48 25.56 9.84
N LYS A 109 -12.69 25.22 11.12
CA LYS A 109 -13.47 26.03 12.05
C LYS A 109 -12.85 27.40 12.34
N ASN A 110 -11.52 27.48 12.36
CA ASN A 110 -10.80 28.68 12.80
C ASN A 110 -10.22 29.50 11.64
N ASN A 111 -10.23 28.96 10.42
CA ASN A 111 -9.72 29.63 9.23
C ASN A 111 -10.70 30.71 8.73
N ASN A 112 -10.57 31.91 9.30
CA ASN A 112 -11.40 33.06 8.94
C ASN A 112 -10.77 33.96 7.87
N THR A 113 -9.49 33.77 7.56
CA THR A 113 -8.73 34.68 6.67
C THR A 113 -8.47 34.07 5.29
N PHE A 114 -8.59 32.76 5.15
CA PHE A 114 -8.31 31.99 3.92
C PHE A 114 -6.89 32.20 3.37
N LYS A 115 -5.94 32.59 4.23
CA LYS A 115 -4.53 32.79 3.87
C LYS A 115 -3.71 31.56 4.26
N MET A 116 -2.84 31.12 3.36
CA MET A 116 -1.97 29.95 3.61
C MET A 116 -1.11 30.09 4.88
N ALA A 117 -0.57 31.28 5.15
CA ALA A 117 0.23 31.52 6.35
C ALA A 117 -0.56 31.36 7.66
N ASP A 118 -1.88 31.61 7.64
CA ASP A 118 -2.74 31.41 8.79
C ASP A 118 -3.18 29.94 8.89
N VAL A 119 -3.42 29.28 7.76
CA VAL A 119 -3.68 27.83 7.69
C VAL A 119 -2.51 27.04 8.28
N GLU A 120 -1.27 27.38 7.94
CA GLU A 120 -0.07 26.72 8.47
C GLU A 120 0.02 26.83 9.99
N LYS A 121 -0.19 28.04 10.55
CA LYS A 121 -0.20 28.26 12.01
C LYS A 121 -1.32 27.50 12.70
N LEU A 122 -2.52 27.49 12.12
CA LEU A 122 -3.66 26.76 12.64
C LEU A 122 -3.41 25.25 12.59
N ALA A 123 -2.79 24.74 11.53
CA ALA A 123 -2.46 23.33 11.40
C ALA A 123 -1.45 22.90 12.48
N HIS A 124 -0.39 23.68 12.70
CA HIS A 124 0.56 23.42 13.79
C HIS A 124 -0.12 23.42 15.16
N ALA A 125 -0.91 24.46 15.47
CA ALA A 125 -1.63 24.53 16.73
C ALA A 125 -2.63 23.37 16.92
N ALA A 126 -3.32 22.96 15.85
CA ALA A 126 -4.25 21.85 15.88
C ALA A 126 -3.53 20.50 16.07
N MET A 127 -2.35 20.31 15.46
CA MET A 127 -1.51 19.13 15.69
C MET A 127 -0.99 19.08 17.12
N ASP A 128 -0.52 20.21 17.68
CA ASP A 128 -0.04 20.30 19.07
C ASP A 128 -1.17 20.06 20.10
N ALA A 129 -2.42 20.35 19.72
CA ALA A 129 -3.60 20.11 20.54
C ALA A 129 -4.08 18.64 20.52
N VAL A 130 -3.53 17.79 19.64
CA VAL A 130 -3.87 16.36 19.62
C VAL A 130 -3.29 15.70 20.86
N THR A 131 -4.16 15.10 21.67
CA THR A 131 -3.77 14.44 22.91
C THR A 131 -3.52 12.94 22.72
N GLN A 132 -2.84 12.32 23.68
CA GLN A 132 -2.71 10.86 23.72
C GLN A 132 -4.07 10.15 23.83
N GLU A 133 -5.05 10.77 24.51
CA GLU A 133 -6.41 10.23 24.61
C GLU A 133 -7.13 10.22 23.25
N ASP A 134 -6.90 11.24 22.42
CA ASP A 134 -7.44 11.28 21.06
C ASP A 134 -6.89 10.13 20.21
N TRP A 135 -5.57 9.92 20.26
CA TRP A 135 -4.93 8.79 19.61
C TRP A 135 -5.50 7.45 20.08
N ALA A 136 -5.62 7.25 21.40
CA ALA A 136 -6.18 6.01 21.95
C ALA A 136 -7.62 5.77 21.46
N LYS A 137 -8.45 6.82 21.37
CA LYS A 137 -9.81 6.71 20.82
C LYS A 137 -9.83 6.36 19.34
N CYS A 138 -8.96 6.97 18.53
CA CYS A 138 -8.86 6.68 17.10
C CYS A 138 -8.37 5.26 16.83
N VAL A 139 -7.38 4.77 17.60
CA VAL A 139 -6.90 3.39 17.53
C VAL A 139 -8.02 2.42 17.91
N ALA A 140 -8.68 2.63 19.05
CA ALA A 140 -9.79 1.78 19.49
C ALA A 140 -10.95 1.75 18.48
N HIS A 141 -11.19 2.86 17.77
CA HIS A 141 -12.17 2.90 16.70
C HIS A 141 -11.77 2.02 15.51
N ALA A 142 -10.53 2.15 15.03
CA ALA A 142 -10.02 1.34 13.93
C ALA A 142 -10.03 -0.17 14.27
N GLU A 143 -9.58 -0.54 15.47
CA GLU A 143 -9.63 -1.92 15.98
C GLU A 143 -11.06 -2.46 16.03
N LYS A 144 -12.03 -1.63 16.46
CA LYS A 144 -13.43 -2.03 16.49
C LYS A 144 -13.95 -2.35 15.10
N ILE A 145 -13.62 -1.54 14.09
CA ILE A 145 -14.04 -1.82 12.70
C ILE A 145 -13.38 -3.11 12.21
N GLN A 146 -12.07 -3.27 12.43
CA GLN A 146 -11.34 -4.49 12.04
C GLN A 146 -11.97 -5.75 12.65
N ASN A 147 -12.30 -5.73 13.94
CA ASN A 147 -12.95 -6.86 14.60
C ASN A 147 -14.34 -7.16 14.02
N GLN A 148 -15.14 -6.13 13.75
CA GLN A 148 -16.46 -6.31 13.16
C GLN A 148 -16.40 -6.91 11.76
N ASP A 149 -15.42 -6.53 10.94
CA ASP A 149 -15.27 -7.06 9.60
C ASP A 149 -14.68 -8.48 9.62
N ASN A 150 -13.74 -8.75 10.52
CA ASN A 150 -13.23 -10.10 10.75
C ASN A 150 -14.34 -11.08 11.19
N GLU A 151 -15.23 -10.68 12.11
CA GLU A 151 -16.37 -11.50 12.52
C GLU A 151 -17.31 -11.84 11.34
N LYS A 152 -17.55 -10.89 10.43
CA LYS A 152 -18.38 -11.11 9.23
C LYS A 152 -17.73 -12.08 8.26
N GLU A 153 -16.42 -11.96 8.04
CA GLU A 153 -15.68 -12.83 7.13
C GLU A 153 -15.59 -14.27 7.67
N ILE A 154 -15.31 -14.47 8.96
CA ILE A 154 -15.36 -15.80 9.59
C ILE A 154 -16.72 -16.47 9.37
N LEU A 155 -17.82 -15.72 9.50
CA LEU A 155 -19.16 -16.25 9.25
C LEU A 155 -19.38 -16.62 7.79
N ARG A 156 -18.84 -15.85 6.83
CA ARG A 156 -18.92 -16.17 5.40
C ARG A 156 -18.18 -17.47 5.09
N ASP A 157 -16.96 -17.64 5.58
CA ASP A 157 -16.16 -18.84 5.33
C ASP A 157 -16.83 -20.12 5.88
N VAL A 158 -17.53 -20.02 7.00
CA VAL A 158 -18.29 -21.15 7.57
C VAL A 158 -19.55 -21.46 6.76
N MET A 159 -20.17 -20.45 6.13
CA MET A 159 -21.43 -20.60 5.40
C MET A 159 -21.26 -20.97 3.92
N LEU A 160 -20.11 -20.68 3.32
CA LEU A 160 -19.86 -20.94 1.91
C LEU A 160 -19.45 -22.41 1.70
N GLU A 161 -20.13 -23.08 0.77
CA GLU A 161 -19.73 -24.42 0.33
C GLU A 161 -18.37 -24.36 -0.40
N PRO A 162 -17.51 -25.38 -0.28
CA PRO A 162 -16.20 -25.39 -0.93
C PRO A 162 -16.33 -25.26 -2.45
N ILE A 163 -15.67 -24.26 -3.03
CA ILE A 163 -15.56 -24.14 -4.48
C ILE A 163 -14.57 -25.21 -4.98
N ILE A 164 -15.06 -26.23 -5.67
CA ILE A 164 -14.23 -27.25 -6.30
C ILE A 164 -13.76 -26.73 -7.65
N ILE A 165 -12.52 -26.22 -7.71
CA ILE A 165 -11.88 -25.83 -8.97
C ILE A 165 -11.30 -27.08 -9.64
N THR A 166 -12.00 -27.63 -10.62
CA THR A 166 -11.41 -28.62 -11.53
C THR A 166 -10.53 -27.90 -12.54
N LEU A 167 -9.21 -27.92 -12.32
CA LEU A 167 -8.22 -27.44 -13.26
C LEU A 167 -8.24 -28.35 -14.49
N ARG A 168 -8.86 -27.89 -15.59
CA ARG A 168 -8.54 -28.37 -16.94
C ARG A 168 -7.51 -27.40 -17.51
N ASP A 169 -6.48 -27.93 -18.14
CA ASP A 169 -5.41 -27.17 -18.78
C ASP A 169 -5.90 -26.46 -20.06
N ASP A 170 -6.81 -25.49 -19.96
CA ASP A 170 -6.94 -24.40 -20.95
C ASP A 170 -7.94 -23.35 -20.46
N ASP A 171 -7.48 -22.10 -20.40
CA ASP A 171 -8.21 -20.86 -20.75
C ASP A 171 -7.37 -19.68 -20.23
N SER A 172 -6.41 -19.24 -21.06
CA SER A 172 -5.73 -17.97 -20.86
C SER A 172 -6.69 -16.82 -21.17
N ASP A 173 -7.43 -16.35 -20.18
CA ASP A 173 -8.17 -15.10 -20.27
C ASP A 173 -7.64 -14.11 -19.22
N TRP A 174 -6.81 -13.17 -19.69
CA TRP A 174 -6.33 -12.05 -18.90
C TRP A 174 -7.25 -10.86 -19.18
N SER A 175 -8.25 -10.67 -18.33
CA SER A 175 -8.90 -9.37 -18.19
C SER A 175 -7.95 -8.43 -17.43
N ASP A 176 -7.49 -7.41 -18.15
CA ASP A 176 -6.71 -6.29 -17.65
C ASP A 176 -7.55 -5.55 -16.58
N GLU A 177 -7.16 -5.61 -15.31
CA GLU A 177 -7.60 -4.63 -14.32
C GLU A 177 -6.83 -3.34 -14.59
N HIS A 178 -7.45 -2.48 -15.39
CA HIS A 178 -7.03 -1.11 -15.62
C HIS A 178 -7.02 -0.34 -14.27
N ASP A 179 -5.83 -0.03 -13.75
CA ASP A 179 -5.63 1.11 -12.85
C ASP A 179 -5.73 2.40 -13.69
N ASP A 180 -6.96 2.83 -13.97
CA ASP A 180 -7.25 4.19 -14.43
C ASP A 180 -7.30 5.11 -13.20
N ASP A 181 -6.13 5.51 -12.70
CA ASP A 181 -5.98 6.65 -11.78
C ASP A 181 -6.03 7.96 -12.60
N ASP A 182 -7.22 8.31 -13.10
CA ASP A 182 -7.53 9.68 -13.51
C ASP A 182 -8.22 10.42 -12.34
N ASP A 183 -7.41 11.02 -11.47
CA ASP A 183 -7.84 11.94 -10.42
C ASP A 183 -8.40 13.24 -11.03
N VAL A 184 -9.70 13.25 -11.34
CA VAL A 184 -10.48 14.49 -11.44
C VAL A 184 -11.12 14.76 -10.09
N PHE A 185 -10.39 15.49 -9.24
CA PHE A 185 -10.97 16.14 -8.07
C PHE A 185 -11.92 17.25 -8.53
N ASP A 186 -13.21 16.94 -8.67
CA ASP A 186 -14.25 17.97 -8.67
C ASP A 186 -14.84 18.07 -7.26
N ALA A 187 -14.36 19.08 -6.53
CA ALA A 187 -14.82 19.40 -5.21
C ALA A 187 -16.17 20.12 -5.29
N ASN A 188 -17.23 19.48 -4.81
CA ASN A 188 -18.44 20.14 -4.36
C ASN A 188 -18.94 19.47 -3.07
N ILE A 189 -18.68 20.13 -1.94
CA ILE A 189 -19.62 20.54 -0.87
C ILE A 189 -18.80 21.13 0.29
#